data_AF-A0A522F3C2-F1
#
_entry.id   AF-A0A522F3C2-F1
#
_cell.length_a   1.000
_cell.length_b   1.000
_cell.length_c   1.000
_cell.angle_alpha   90.00
_cell.angle_beta   90.00
_cell.angle_gamma   90.00
#
_symmetry.space_group_name_H-M   'P 1'
#
loop_
_entity.id
_entity.type
_entity.pdbx_description
1 polymer ?
#
loop_
_entity_poly.entity_id
_entity_poly.type
_entity_poly.pdbx_seq_one_letter_code
_entity_poly.pdbx_strand_id
1 'polypeptide(L)'
;MKKASYIASVIATMPACLFAQTVLYNGGTFITADAGSIIYVDGNINNNSTGAIHNKGDIYLTRDWINDAASGCLDPTTGTVWLYGNAQTITGTQSTTFNNLNCENGGTKTLNIDTYVGGTSGVLQLKSSPFILNTNTLYMTNPSNGGITRTSGYAVSETDPTSGYGIVQWNLGNSTGNYAYPFGTISGGYIPFLYNITAAGAPSGTGNIAVATYPTNVTASPNNRPLPAAIGNLNDASGNESAVTCADRFWITNANNFAPVPTANITFSYRDSEWDNSGGSTNTIAEDSLKSWRWNGTQWLNPTKGTDNSSLNTVTVSSVNILSIWTLKGVEPPPPTLCGDFFIPNAFSPNGDNHNELFKPRNNCIKDINFKIYNRWGNLVFETTDVTKGWDGSTPRGKEVNEGVYMYTIKATLNDGALVKKKGTVTLLK
;
A
#
# COMPACT_ATOMS: atom_id res chain seq x y z
N MET A 1 -85.14 0.87 47.18
CA MET A 1 -84.72 0.68 45.78
C MET A 1 -84.47 2.05 45.16
N LYS A 2 -83.21 2.51 45.10
CA LYS A 2 -82.82 3.75 44.40
C LYS A 2 -82.26 3.37 43.03
N LYS A 3 -82.86 3.86 41.95
CA LYS A 3 -82.34 3.72 40.58
C LYS A 3 -81.26 4.78 40.36
N ALA A 4 -80.05 4.36 39.99
CA ALA A 4 -78.98 5.23 39.52
C ALA A 4 -79.09 5.39 38.01
N SER A 5 -79.17 6.64 37.53
CA SER A 5 -79.03 6.98 36.11
C SER A 5 -77.54 7.15 35.79
N TYR A 6 -77.04 6.38 34.82
CA TYR A 6 -75.72 6.59 34.24
C TYR A 6 -75.83 7.59 33.08
N ILE A 7 -75.12 8.71 33.19
CA ILE A 7 -74.86 9.62 32.07
C ILE A 7 -73.69 9.03 31.28
N ALA A 8 -73.93 8.63 30.04
CA ALA A 8 -72.88 8.24 29.10
C ALA A 8 -72.27 9.51 28.51
N SER A 9 -71.06 9.88 28.95
CA SER A 9 -70.25 10.89 28.28
C SER A 9 -69.66 10.28 27.01
N VAL A 10 -70.14 10.75 25.85
CA VAL A 10 -69.52 10.46 24.55
C VAL A 10 -68.22 11.25 24.47
N ILE A 11 -67.09 10.58 24.66
CA ILE A 11 -65.77 11.12 24.35
C ILE A 11 -65.61 11.02 22.83
N ALA A 12 -65.77 12.14 22.13
CA ALA A 12 -65.38 12.27 20.74
C ALA A 12 -63.83 12.25 20.68
N THR A 13 -63.24 11.10 20.37
CA THR A 13 -61.82 11.02 20.06
C THR A 13 -61.59 11.62 18.68
N MET A 14 -61.10 12.86 18.63
CA MET A 14 -60.40 13.35 17.44
C MET A 14 -59.19 12.42 17.21
N PRO A 15 -58.89 12.02 15.96
CA PRO A 15 -57.66 11.31 15.67
C PRO A 15 -56.50 12.31 15.83
N ALA A 16 -55.92 12.38 17.02
CA ALA A 16 -54.60 12.95 17.17
C ALA A 16 -53.65 12.03 16.41
N CYS A 17 -53.05 12.53 15.32
CA CYS A 17 -51.86 11.90 14.76
C CYS A 17 -50.78 11.90 15.85
N LEU A 18 -50.62 10.77 16.53
CA LEU A 18 -49.43 10.50 17.33
C LEU A 18 -48.27 10.34 16.34
N PHE A 19 -47.46 11.39 16.21
CA PHE A 19 -46.12 11.22 15.65
C PHE A 19 -45.31 10.41 16.66
N ALA A 20 -45.09 9.13 16.39
CA ALA A 20 -44.09 8.37 17.13
C ALA A 20 -42.72 9.03 16.88
N GLN A 21 -42.04 9.45 17.94
CA GLN A 21 -40.73 10.07 17.81
C GLN A 21 -39.75 9.05 17.22
N THR A 22 -39.25 9.29 16.02
CA THR A 22 -38.28 8.42 15.32
C THR A 22 -36.84 8.70 15.77
N VAL A 23 -36.64 9.06 17.04
CA VAL A 23 -35.35 9.46 17.60
C VAL A 23 -35.29 9.07 19.07
N LEU A 24 -34.23 8.38 19.47
CA LEU A 24 -33.85 8.27 20.87
C LEU A 24 -32.88 9.40 21.21
N TYR A 25 -33.30 10.32 22.08
CA TYR A 25 -32.53 11.50 22.44
C TYR A 25 -32.06 11.40 23.90
N ASN A 26 -30.74 11.39 24.11
CA ASN A 26 -30.13 11.47 25.43
C ASN A 26 -29.52 12.86 25.66
N GLY A 27 -30.18 13.68 26.47
CA GLY A 27 -29.80 15.07 26.70
C GLY A 27 -28.85 15.34 27.86
N GLY A 28 -28.31 14.31 28.52
CA GLY A 28 -27.39 14.49 29.65
C GLY A 28 -27.47 13.47 30.78
N THR A 29 -28.16 12.33 30.60
CA THR A 29 -28.33 11.31 31.66
C THR A 29 -27.79 9.95 31.22
N PHE A 30 -27.92 8.94 32.10
CA PHE A 30 -27.60 7.56 31.78
C PHE A 30 -28.80 6.82 31.19
N ILE A 31 -28.58 6.10 30.09
CA ILE A 31 -29.47 5.06 29.59
C ILE A 31 -28.77 3.72 29.82
N THR A 32 -29.44 2.76 30.42
CA THR A 32 -28.85 1.44 30.70
C THR A 32 -29.56 0.36 29.90
N ALA A 33 -28.77 -0.45 29.18
CA ALA A 33 -29.21 -1.69 28.57
C ALA A 33 -28.46 -2.84 29.25
N ASP A 34 -29.13 -3.60 30.09
CA ASP A 34 -28.53 -4.77 30.76
C ASP A 34 -28.35 -5.95 29.80
N ALA A 35 -27.56 -6.94 30.22
CA ALA A 35 -27.36 -8.16 29.45
C ALA A 35 -28.70 -8.84 29.11
N GLY A 36 -28.90 -9.17 27.84
CA GLY A 36 -30.15 -9.75 27.33
C GLY A 36 -31.27 -8.74 27.05
N SER A 37 -31.06 -7.45 27.32
CA SER A 37 -32.00 -6.40 26.93
C SER A 37 -31.82 -5.99 25.47
N ILE A 38 -32.90 -5.50 24.87
CA ILE A 38 -32.92 -4.95 23.52
C ILE A 38 -33.46 -3.53 23.59
N ILE A 39 -32.69 -2.57 23.07
CA ILE A 39 -33.17 -1.23 22.71
C ILE A 39 -33.33 -1.21 21.20
N TYR A 40 -34.55 -1.01 20.71
CA TYR A 40 -34.84 -0.87 19.29
C TYR A 40 -35.29 0.57 19.00
N VAL A 41 -34.60 1.24 18.10
CA VAL A 41 -34.86 2.63 17.71
C VAL A 41 -35.17 2.66 16.22
N ASP A 42 -36.43 2.92 15.87
CA ASP A 42 -36.79 3.23 14.49
C ASP A 42 -36.45 4.70 14.16
N GLY A 43 -35.15 4.95 14.09
CA GLY A 43 -34.57 6.19 13.61
C GLY A 43 -33.22 6.49 14.25
N ASN A 44 -32.97 7.77 14.57
CA ASN A 44 -31.64 8.20 15.03
C ASN A 44 -31.44 7.92 16.51
N ILE A 45 -30.19 7.71 16.91
CA ILE A 45 -29.75 7.83 18.30
C ILE A 45 -28.92 9.11 18.40
N ASN A 46 -29.38 10.06 19.23
CA ASN A 46 -28.71 11.32 19.48
C ASN A 46 -28.24 11.36 20.93
N ASN A 47 -26.93 11.30 21.16
CA ASN A 47 -26.34 11.40 22.48
C ASN A 47 -25.64 12.77 22.63
N ASN A 48 -26.16 13.62 23.51
CA ASN A 48 -25.77 15.02 23.63
C ASN A 48 -25.35 15.37 25.07
N SER A 49 -24.71 16.53 25.25
CA SER A 49 -24.35 17.09 26.56
C SER A 49 -23.49 16.11 27.37
N THR A 50 -23.94 15.61 28.51
CA THR A 50 -23.26 14.60 29.34
C THR A 50 -23.90 13.22 29.21
N GLY A 51 -24.64 12.97 28.13
CA GLY A 51 -25.35 11.71 27.91
C GLY A 51 -24.38 10.52 27.81
N ALA A 52 -24.74 9.42 28.46
CA ALA A 52 -24.02 8.15 28.33
C ALA A 52 -24.99 6.97 28.29
N ILE A 53 -24.62 5.94 27.54
CA ILE A 53 -25.37 4.72 27.32
C ILE A 53 -24.54 3.54 27.84
N HIS A 54 -24.96 2.95 28.95
CA HIS A 54 -24.34 1.78 29.56
C HIS A 54 -24.86 0.52 28.84
N ASN A 55 -24.18 0.11 27.77
CA ASN A 55 -24.65 -0.98 26.92
C ASN A 55 -23.99 -2.33 27.24
N LYS A 56 -24.77 -3.25 27.81
CA LYS A 56 -24.47 -4.68 27.98
C LYS A 56 -25.40 -5.58 27.16
N GLY A 57 -26.42 -5.01 26.50
CA GLY A 57 -27.41 -5.71 25.67
C GLY A 57 -27.21 -5.42 24.17
N ASP A 58 -28.31 -5.41 23.42
CA ASP A 58 -28.32 -5.08 21.99
C ASP A 58 -29.06 -3.76 21.73
N ILE A 59 -28.43 -2.87 20.96
CA ILE A 59 -29.03 -1.63 20.50
C ILE A 59 -29.17 -1.69 18.98
N TYR A 60 -30.39 -1.64 18.48
CA TYR A 60 -30.71 -1.57 17.06
C TYR A 60 -31.14 -0.15 16.70
N LEU A 61 -30.57 0.41 15.64
CA LEU A 61 -31.04 1.67 15.05
C LEU A 61 -31.21 1.56 13.53
N THR A 62 -32.25 2.21 12.99
CA THR A 62 -32.58 2.21 11.55
C THR A 62 -32.09 3.46 10.80
N ARG A 63 -31.61 4.49 11.52
CA ARG A 63 -30.98 5.69 10.92
C ARG A 63 -29.65 6.02 11.62
N ASP A 64 -29.31 7.28 11.84
CA ASP A 64 -27.93 7.67 12.16
C ASP A 64 -27.59 7.53 13.64
N TRP A 65 -26.31 7.27 13.91
CA TRP A 65 -25.70 7.37 15.23
C TRP A 65 -25.01 8.72 15.35
N ILE A 66 -25.46 9.55 16.29
CA ILE A 66 -24.97 10.92 16.48
C ILE A 66 -24.48 11.06 17.91
N ASN A 67 -23.18 11.36 18.08
CA ASN A 67 -22.57 11.60 19.38
C ASN A 67 -22.01 13.03 19.50
N ASP A 68 -22.77 13.90 20.17
CA ASP A 68 -22.40 15.26 20.54
C ASP A 68 -22.24 15.44 22.06
N ALA A 69 -22.04 14.34 22.80
CA ALA A 69 -21.82 14.42 24.24
C ALA A 69 -20.35 14.70 24.58
N ALA A 70 -20.13 15.73 25.39
CA ALA A 70 -18.81 16.29 25.71
C ALA A 70 -17.88 15.35 26.48
N SER A 71 -18.42 14.35 27.21
CA SER A 71 -17.62 13.50 28.09
C SER A 71 -18.12 12.04 28.17
N GLY A 72 -18.82 11.54 27.16
CA GLY A 72 -19.35 10.18 27.15
C GLY A 72 -19.97 9.77 25.84
N CYS A 73 -20.30 8.49 25.71
CA CYS A 73 -21.26 7.97 24.74
C CYS A 73 -21.67 6.56 25.13
N LEU A 74 -20.67 5.67 25.11
CA LEU A 74 -20.80 4.25 25.39
C LEU A 74 -19.76 3.89 26.45
N ASP A 75 -20.20 3.60 27.67
CA ASP A 75 -19.33 3.22 28.81
C ASP A 75 -20.16 2.55 29.91
N PRO A 76 -19.71 1.49 30.61
CA PRO A 76 -18.81 0.44 30.15
C PRO A 76 -19.56 -0.45 29.14
N THR A 77 -18.95 -0.77 28.00
CA THR A 77 -19.63 -1.53 26.95
C THR A 77 -19.15 -2.96 26.82
N THR A 78 -20.08 -3.90 26.99
CA THR A 78 -19.93 -5.30 26.54
C THR A 78 -20.99 -5.67 25.50
N GLY A 79 -21.99 -4.81 25.30
CA GLY A 79 -23.09 -5.01 24.37
C GLY A 79 -22.74 -4.74 22.90
N THR A 80 -23.76 -4.80 22.07
CA THR A 80 -23.64 -4.64 20.61
C THR A 80 -24.50 -3.48 20.14
N VAL A 81 -23.95 -2.71 19.20
CA VAL A 81 -24.72 -1.75 18.41
C VAL A 81 -24.89 -2.30 17.00
N TRP A 82 -26.12 -2.29 16.51
CA TRP A 82 -26.53 -2.82 15.23
C TRP A 82 -26.98 -1.68 14.33
N LEU A 83 -26.12 -1.29 13.39
CA LEU A 83 -26.51 -0.45 12.27
C LEU A 83 -27.41 -1.28 11.33
N TYR A 84 -28.70 -1.25 11.61
CA TYR A 84 -29.72 -2.12 11.01
C TYR A 84 -30.62 -1.41 9.97
N GLY A 85 -30.38 -0.12 9.72
CA GLY A 85 -31.01 0.65 8.64
C GLY A 85 -30.50 0.28 7.26
N ASN A 86 -30.98 0.94 6.22
CA ASN A 86 -30.41 0.84 4.87
C ASN A 86 -29.09 1.63 4.82
N ALA A 87 -29.16 2.94 4.52
CA ALA A 87 -28.00 3.84 4.62
C ALA A 87 -27.96 4.49 6.02
N GLN A 88 -26.78 4.51 6.65
CA GLN A 88 -26.60 5.08 7.99
C GLN A 88 -25.23 5.72 8.15
N THR A 89 -25.16 6.73 9.00
CA THR A 89 -23.94 7.46 9.30
C THR A 89 -23.61 7.35 10.78
N ILE A 90 -22.31 7.24 11.10
CA ILE A 90 -21.76 7.52 12.43
C ILE A 90 -21.16 8.92 12.37
N THR A 91 -21.68 9.84 13.17
CA THR A 91 -21.29 11.26 13.16
C THR A 91 -21.42 11.89 14.55
N GLY A 92 -21.24 13.20 14.60
CA GLY A 92 -21.24 14.01 15.81
C GLY A 92 -19.92 14.75 16.01
N THR A 93 -19.83 15.48 17.11
CA THR A 93 -18.67 16.28 17.51
C THR A 93 -17.66 15.49 18.35
N GLN A 94 -18.00 14.27 18.80
CA GLN A 94 -17.13 13.40 19.58
C GLN A 94 -17.12 11.97 19.05
N SER A 95 -15.94 11.36 18.94
CA SER A 95 -15.78 9.96 18.54
C SER A 95 -16.53 9.02 19.49
N THR A 96 -17.04 7.92 18.94
CA THR A 96 -17.66 6.85 19.73
C THR A 96 -16.75 5.62 19.78
N THR A 97 -16.67 5.00 20.96
CA THR A 97 -16.05 3.68 21.15
C THR A 97 -17.13 2.62 21.29
N PHE A 98 -17.30 1.81 20.25
CA PHE A 98 -18.19 0.65 20.26
C PHE A 98 -17.44 -0.57 20.78
N ASN A 99 -18.07 -1.37 21.65
CA ASN A 99 -17.52 -2.69 21.97
C ASN A 99 -17.72 -3.64 20.78
N ASN A 100 -18.97 -4.00 20.47
CA ASN A 100 -19.33 -4.69 19.23
C ASN A 100 -20.11 -3.75 18.31
N LEU A 101 -19.77 -3.75 17.02
CA LEU A 101 -20.46 -2.98 15.99
C LEU A 101 -20.83 -3.89 14.82
N ASN A 102 -22.12 -4.02 14.55
CA ASN A 102 -22.66 -4.85 13.48
C ASN A 102 -23.21 -3.95 12.36
N CYS A 103 -22.69 -4.16 11.15
CA CYS A 103 -23.13 -3.47 9.93
C CYS A 103 -24.00 -4.41 9.10
N GLU A 104 -25.31 -4.23 9.12
CA GLU A 104 -26.28 -5.15 8.51
C GLU A 104 -27.41 -4.41 7.76
N ASN A 105 -28.27 -5.21 7.14
CA ASN A 105 -29.46 -4.82 6.39
C ASN A 105 -29.16 -4.08 5.07
N GLY A 106 -28.01 -4.39 4.47
CA GLY A 106 -27.57 -3.78 3.23
C GLY A 106 -27.31 -2.29 3.39
N GLY A 107 -27.34 -1.57 2.27
CA GLY A 107 -27.04 -0.14 2.21
C GLY A 107 -25.65 0.21 2.72
N THR A 108 -25.30 1.48 2.59
CA THR A 108 -23.98 1.97 2.94
C THR A 108 -23.96 2.45 4.38
N LYS A 109 -22.96 2.00 5.16
CA LYS A 109 -22.62 2.63 6.44
C LYS A 109 -21.48 3.60 6.20
N THR A 110 -21.51 4.78 6.81
CA THR A 110 -20.51 5.83 6.55
C THR A 110 -19.98 6.39 7.85
N LEU A 111 -18.66 6.55 7.96
CA LEU A 111 -18.05 7.34 9.02
C LEU A 111 -17.98 8.81 8.59
N ASN A 112 -18.40 9.73 9.45
CA ASN A 112 -18.11 11.16 9.30
C ASN A 112 -17.21 11.70 10.43
N ILE A 113 -16.72 10.80 11.28
CA ILE A 113 -15.79 11.07 12.36
C ILE A 113 -14.99 9.79 12.64
N ASP A 114 -13.75 9.96 13.10
CA ASP A 114 -12.92 8.88 13.63
C ASP A 114 -13.69 8.07 14.67
N THR A 115 -13.61 6.74 14.57
CA THR A 115 -14.46 5.82 15.36
C THR A 115 -13.64 4.64 15.86
N TYR A 116 -13.92 4.21 17.09
CA TYR A 116 -13.24 3.08 17.72
C TYR A 116 -14.18 1.88 17.83
N VAL A 117 -13.68 0.69 17.54
CA VAL A 117 -14.40 -0.57 17.70
C VAL A 117 -13.51 -1.60 18.39
N GLY A 118 -14.08 -2.32 19.34
CA GLY A 118 -13.50 -3.53 19.92
C GLY A 118 -13.32 -3.49 21.43
N GLY A 119 -13.31 -2.31 22.06
CA GLY A 119 -13.02 -2.20 23.50
C GLY A 119 -11.86 -3.10 23.92
N THR A 120 -12.12 -4.03 24.84
CA THR A 120 -11.19 -5.09 25.27
C THR A 120 -11.26 -6.36 24.40
N SER A 121 -12.46 -6.77 23.95
CA SER A 121 -12.68 -8.06 23.27
C SER A 121 -13.79 -8.07 22.23
N GLY A 122 -14.48 -6.95 22.03
CA GLY A 122 -15.54 -6.81 21.06
C GLY A 122 -15.05 -6.82 19.61
N VAL A 123 -16.00 -6.91 18.68
CA VAL A 123 -15.73 -7.21 17.27
C VAL A 123 -16.51 -6.26 16.35
N LEU A 124 -15.88 -5.88 15.25
CA LEU A 124 -16.57 -5.31 14.09
C LEU A 124 -17.08 -6.44 13.19
N GLN A 125 -18.39 -6.52 12.96
CA GLN A 125 -18.98 -7.48 12.03
C GLN A 125 -19.53 -6.77 10.79
N LEU A 126 -18.84 -6.94 9.66
CA LEU A 126 -19.26 -6.46 8.35
C LEU A 126 -20.17 -7.49 7.68
N LYS A 127 -21.46 -7.50 8.02
CA LYS A 127 -22.38 -8.53 7.56
C LYS A 127 -22.78 -8.33 6.12
N SER A 128 -23.72 -7.46 5.81
CA SER A 128 -24.25 -7.27 4.45
C SER A 128 -24.03 -5.88 3.87
N SER A 129 -23.40 -4.99 4.62
CA SER A 129 -23.27 -3.57 4.27
C SER A 129 -21.83 -3.18 3.97
N PRO A 130 -21.56 -2.47 2.87
CA PRO A 130 -20.31 -1.72 2.71
C PRO A 130 -20.18 -0.65 3.80
N PHE A 131 -18.96 -0.49 4.33
CA PHE A 131 -18.66 0.50 5.36
C PHE A 131 -17.64 1.52 4.84
N ILE A 132 -18.14 2.66 4.36
CA ILE A 132 -17.33 3.76 3.83
C ILE A 132 -16.67 4.51 4.98
N LEU A 133 -15.34 4.60 4.92
CA LEU A 133 -14.53 5.28 5.92
C LEU A 133 -14.45 6.79 5.71
N ASN A 134 -14.67 7.27 4.47
CA ASN A 134 -14.84 8.68 4.13
C ASN A 134 -13.73 9.58 4.72
N THR A 135 -12.47 9.26 4.43
CA THR A 135 -11.26 9.92 4.97
C THR A 135 -11.00 9.79 6.48
N ASN A 136 -11.91 9.18 7.24
CA ASN A 136 -11.73 8.94 8.68
C ASN A 136 -10.95 7.66 8.96
N THR A 137 -10.47 7.54 10.19
CA THR A 137 -9.82 6.34 10.72
C THR A 137 -10.81 5.51 11.54
N LEU A 138 -10.90 4.23 11.20
CA LEU A 138 -11.53 3.20 12.00
C LEU A 138 -10.46 2.51 12.85
N TYR A 139 -10.52 2.74 14.16
CA TYR A 139 -9.59 2.20 15.13
C TYR A 139 -10.11 0.89 15.70
N MET A 140 -9.44 -0.22 15.39
CA MET A 140 -9.68 -1.51 16.01
C MET A 140 -8.82 -1.68 17.26
N THR A 141 -9.45 -1.67 18.43
CA THR A 141 -8.75 -1.79 19.72
C THR A 141 -8.57 -3.22 20.18
N ASN A 142 -9.38 -4.16 19.68
CA ASN A 142 -9.23 -5.60 19.95
C ASN A 142 -8.03 -6.17 19.15
N PRO A 143 -6.97 -6.67 19.80
CA PRO A 143 -5.76 -7.15 19.12
C PRO A 143 -5.89 -8.52 18.47
N SER A 144 -7.00 -9.23 18.72
CA SER A 144 -7.27 -10.53 18.12
C SER A 144 -7.38 -10.42 16.60
N ASN A 145 -6.88 -11.43 15.88
CA ASN A 145 -7.07 -11.54 14.43
C ASN A 145 -8.53 -11.78 14.00
N GLY A 146 -9.43 -12.05 14.97
CA GLY A 146 -10.89 -12.06 14.79
C GLY A 146 -11.59 -10.76 15.21
N GLY A 147 -10.85 -9.69 15.50
CA GLY A 147 -11.41 -8.38 15.88
C GLY A 147 -12.24 -7.72 14.76
N ILE A 148 -12.00 -8.08 13.50
CA ILE A 148 -12.89 -7.79 12.37
C ILE A 148 -13.33 -9.10 11.74
N THR A 149 -14.63 -9.24 11.51
CA THR A 149 -15.22 -10.39 10.79
C THR A 149 -16.16 -9.89 9.70
N ARG A 150 -16.42 -10.72 8.68
CA ARG A 150 -17.36 -10.38 7.61
C ARG A 150 -18.20 -11.57 7.17
N THR A 151 -19.37 -11.29 6.59
CA THR A 151 -20.16 -12.25 5.81
C THR A 151 -20.05 -11.92 4.32
N SER A 152 -20.53 -10.75 3.91
CA SER A 152 -20.43 -10.22 2.55
C SER A 152 -20.06 -8.73 2.49
N GLY A 153 -20.22 -7.98 3.59
CA GLY A 153 -19.78 -6.60 3.74
C GLY A 153 -18.25 -6.46 3.73
N TYR A 154 -17.79 -5.21 3.62
CA TYR A 154 -16.38 -4.83 3.50
C TYR A 154 -16.21 -3.35 3.84
N ALA A 155 -15.00 -2.95 4.22
CA ALA A 155 -14.65 -1.55 4.43
C ALA A 155 -14.25 -0.90 3.11
N VAL A 156 -14.69 0.32 2.86
CA VAL A 156 -14.31 1.11 1.69
C VAL A 156 -13.43 2.25 2.17
N SER A 157 -12.13 2.08 1.96
CA SER A 157 -11.09 3.08 2.24
C SER A 157 -11.03 4.16 1.16
N GLU A 158 -11.50 3.81 -0.02
CA GLU A 158 -11.45 4.63 -1.22
C GLU A 158 -12.29 5.91 -1.06
N THR A 159 -11.72 7.05 -1.46
CA THR A 159 -12.45 8.29 -1.68
C THR A 159 -12.20 8.75 -3.11
N ASP A 160 -13.26 8.91 -3.88
CA ASP A 160 -13.21 9.27 -5.29
C ASP A 160 -13.46 10.78 -5.48
N PRO A 161 -12.71 11.52 -6.30
CA PRO A 161 -11.26 11.57 -6.46
C PRO A 161 -10.67 12.80 -5.72
N THR A 162 -11.16 13.09 -4.52
CA THR A 162 -10.60 14.15 -3.64
C THR A 162 -9.35 13.66 -2.89
N SER A 163 -8.52 14.59 -2.40
CA SER A 163 -7.36 14.25 -1.57
C SER A 163 -7.79 13.58 -0.26
N GLY A 164 -7.53 12.28 -0.14
CA GLY A 164 -7.78 11.52 1.08
C GLY A 164 -7.87 10.01 0.83
N TYR A 165 -7.97 9.28 1.93
CA TYR A 165 -8.37 7.87 2.00
C TYR A 165 -8.73 7.59 3.45
N GLY A 166 -9.72 6.73 3.69
CA GLY A 166 -10.03 6.28 5.04
C GLY A 166 -9.10 5.17 5.48
N ILE A 167 -8.83 5.06 6.78
CA ILE A 167 -7.80 4.15 7.31
C ILE A 167 -8.45 3.12 8.21
N VAL A 168 -8.04 1.86 8.12
CA VAL A 168 -8.27 0.89 9.18
C VAL A 168 -6.96 0.76 9.97
N GLN A 169 -6.98 1.19 11.23
CA GLN A 169 -5.85 1.03 12.14
C GLN A 169 -6.16 -0.08 13.12
N TRP A 170 -5.30 -1.10 13.19
CA TRP A 170 -5.47 -2.23 14.08
C TRP A 170 -4.38 -2.28 15.15
N ASN A 171 -4.78 -2.23 16.42
CA ASN A 171 -3.88 -2.32 17.56
C ASN A 171 -3.45 -3.77 17.76
N LEU A 172 -2.28 -4.17 17.24
CA LEU A 172 -1.83 -5.56 17.24
C LEU A 172 -0.96 -5.91 18.46
N GLY A 173 -0.31 -4.91 19.07
CA GLY A 173 0.66 -5.13 20.14
C GLY A 173 1.78 -6.08 19.69
N ASN A 174 2.04 -7.13 20.45
CA ASN A 174 3.04 -8.17 20.15
C ASN A 174 2.43 -9.45 19.53
N SER A 175 1.20 -9.37 19.03
CA SER A 175 0.49 -10.54 18.49
C SER A 175 1.05 -10.99 17.13
N THR A 176 0.89 -12.28 16.83
CA THR A 176 1.24 -12.89 15.53
C THR A 176 0.01 -13.53 14.90
N GLY A 177 0.10 -13.88 13.61
CA GLY A 177 -0.96 -14.54 12.85
C GLY A 177 -1.57 -13.69 11.74
N ASN A 178 -2.70 -14.15 11.21
CA ASN A 178 -3.30 -13.66 9.98
C ASN A 178 -4.32 -12.55 10.23
N TYR A 179 -3.98 -11.31 9.91
CA TYR A 179 -4.90 -10.18 9.99
C TYR A 179 -5.45 -9.86 8.61
N ALA A 180 -6.76 -9.98 8.44
CA ALA A 180 -7.45 -9.64 7.20
C ALA A 180 -8.09 -8.26 7.33
N TYR A 181 -7.59 -7.30 6.57
CA TYR A 181 -8.22 -5.99 6.41
C TYR A 181 -9.24 -6.12 5.28
N PRO A 182 -10.55 -6.10 5.58
CA PRO A 182 -11.59 -6.54 4.64
C PRO A 182 -11.97 -5.41 3.69
N PHE A 183 -11.02 -4.89 2.93
CA PHE A 183 -11.28 -3.81 1.99
C PHE A 183 -12.13 -4.28 0.81
N GLY A 184 -12.91 -3.35 0.29
CA GLY A 184 -13.57 -3.47 -1.01
C GLY A 184 -13.64 -2.12 -1.71
N THR A 185 -14.14 -2.14 -2.94
CA THR A 185 -14.23 -0.95 -3.79
C THR A 185 -15.58 -0.26 -3.71
N ILE A 186 -15.62 1.02 -4.05
CA ILE A 186 -16.87 1.79 -4.08
C ILE A 186 -17.89 1.28 -5.12
N SER A 187 -17.39 0.71 -6.22
CA SER A 187 -18.21 0.08 -7.27
C SER A 187 -18.66 -1.34 -6.92
N GLY A 188 -18.26 -1.84 -5.76
CA GLY A 188 -18.53 -3.19 -5.28
C GLY A 188 -17.50 -4.19 -5.80
N GLY A 189 -16.77 -4.81 -4.88
CA GLY A 189 -15.76 -5.84 -5.15
C GLY A 189 -14.86 -6.01 -3.93
N TYR A 190 -14.62 -7.25 -3.50
CA TYR A 190 -13.83 -7.53 -2.31
C TYR A 190 -12.35 -7.68 -2.66
N ILE A 191 -11.50 -6.84 -2.06
CA ILE A 191 -10.07 -6.72 -2.34
C ILE A 191 -9.30 -6.66 -1.00
N PRO A 192 -9.26 -7.75 -0.23
CA PRO A 192 -8.67 -7.73 1.09
C PRO A 192 -7.17 -7.42 1.03
N PHE A 193 -6.68 -6.76 2.06
CA PHE A 193 -5.25 -6.72 2.34
C PHE A 193 -4.97 -7.71 3.48
N LEU A 194 -4.10 -8.68 3.24
CA LEU A 194 -3.75 -9.69 4.24
C LEU A 194 -2.37 -9.40 4.82
N TYR A 195 -2.30 -9.36 6.15
CA TYR A 195 -1.08 -9.13 6.91
C TYR A 195 -0.85 -10.32 7.85
N ASN A 196 -0.06 -11.29 7.40
CA ASN A 196 0.28 -12.49 8.17
C ASN A 196 1.59 -12.26 8.92
N ILE A 197 1.51 -11.93 10.20
CA ILE A 197 2.68 -11.69 11.05
C ILE A 197 3.33 -13.03 11.40
N THR A 198 4.55 -13.21 10.91
CA THR A 198 5.39 -14.40 11.14
C THR A 198 6.39 -14.21 12.28
N ALA A 199 6.74 -12.97 12.60
CA ALA A 199 7.49 -12.63 13.81
C ALA A 199 6.96 -11.33 14.42
N ALA A 200 6.71 -11.35 15.73
CA ALA A 200 6.23 -10.19 16.46
C ALA A 200 7.24 -9.04 16.41
N GLY A 201 6.74 -7.81 16.32
CA GLY A 201 7.55 -6.60 16.55
C GLY A 201 7.69 -6.31 18.04
N ALA A 202 8.45 -5.27 18.39
CA ALA A 202 8.52 -4.77 19.77
C ALA A 202 7.85 -3.40 19.87
N PRO A 203 6.62 -3.33 20.41
CA PRO A 203 5.90 -2.08 20.50
C PRO A 203 6.39 -1.18 21.64
N SER A 204 6.40 0.13 21.44
CA SER A 204 6.54 1.15 22.49
C SER A 204 5.15 1.75 22.77
N GLY A 205 4.41 1.17 23.72
CA GLY A 205 2.99 1.47 23.94
C GLY A 205 2.08 0.61 23.06
N THR A 206 1.03 1.20 22.49
CA THR A 206 0.08 0.47 21.63
C THR A 206 0.58 0.41 20.19
N GLY A 207 1.35 -0.64 19.90
CA GLY A 207 1.79 -0.97 18.54
C GLY A 207 0.60 -1.27 17.63
N ASN A 208 0.52 -0.58 16.51
CA ASN A 208 -0.58 -0.72 15.56
C ASN A 208 -0.11 -0.71 14.12
N ILE A 209 -0.91 -1.34 13.25
CA ILE A 209 -0.72 -1.35 11.81
C ILE A 209 -1.91 -0.61 11.19
N ALA A 210 -1.63 0.43 10.42
CA ALA A 210 -2.60 1.22 9.70
C ALA A 210 -2.54 0.87 8.21
N VAL A 211 -3.69 0.60 7.60
CA VAL A 211 -3.80 0.24 6.19
C VAL A 211 -4.91 1.06 5.54
N ALA A 212 -4.67 1.51 4.32
CA ALA A 212 -5.65 2.08 3.42
C ALA A 212 -5.42 1.57 1.98
N THR A 213 -6.47 1.62 1.16
CA THR A 213 -6.41 1.39 -0.27
C THR A 213 -6.79 2.67 -1.01
N TYR A 214 -6.15 2.92 -2.14
CA TYR A 214 -6.32 4.16 -2.89
C TYR A 214 -6.36 3.85 -4.39
N PRO A 215 -7.54 3.89 -5.03
CA PRO A 215 -7.66 3.70 -6.46
C PRO A 215 -7.24 4.98 -7.19
N THR A 216 -6.90 4.85 -8.47
CA THR A 216 -6.60 5.99 -9.33
C THR A 216 -7.46 5.98 -10.58
N ASN A 217 -7.55 7.14 -11.25
CA ASN A 217 -8.32 7.26 -12.47
C ASN A 217 -7.59 6.58 -13.63
N VAL A 218 -8.27 5.60 -14.25
CA VAL A 218 -7.77 4.78 -15.36
C VAL A 218 -7.55 5.56 -16.67
N THR A 219 -8.15 6.74 -16.80
CA THR A 219 -8.08 7.59 -18.02
C THR A 219 -7.21 8.84 -17.83
N ALA A 220 -6.59 9.00 -16.67
CA ALA A 220 -5.74 10.16 -16.42
C ALA A 220 -4.50 10.16 -17.36
N SER A 221 -3.99 11.35 -17.65
CA SER A 221 -2.75 11.52 -18.40
C SER A 221 -1.76 12.37 -17.60
N PRO A 222 -0.62 11.81 -17.15
CA PRO A 222 -0.25 10.38 -17.16
C PRO A 222 -1.22 9.50 -16.36
N ASN A 223 -1.27 8.19 -16.67
CA ASN A 223 -2.13 7.23 -15.95
C ASN A 223 -1.79 7.20 -14.45
N ASN A 224 -2.63 6.57 -13.63
CA ASN A 224 -2.43 6.42 -12.20
C ASN A 224 -2.38 7.78 -11.47
N ARG A 225 -3.39 8.63 -11.68
CA ARG A 225 -3.51 9.95 -11.01
C ARG A 225 -4.91 10.18 -10.42
N PRO A 226 -5.03 11.07 -9.41
CA PRO A 226 -3.94 11.69 -8.64
C PRO A 226 -3.11 10.66 -7.85
N LEU A 227 -1.88 11.00 -7.45
CA LEU A 227 -1.05 10.13 -6.62
C LEU A 227 -1.40 10.32 -5.14
N PRO A 228 -1.21 9.29 -4.28
CA PRO A 228 -1.18 9.51 -2.83
C PRO A 228 -0.19 10.62 -2.48
N ALA A 229 -0.55 11.51 -1.54
CA ALA A 229 0.17 12.76 -1.28
C ALA A 229 1.68 12.63 -1.01
N ALA A 230 2.15 11.47 -0.51
CA ALA A 230 3.56 11.22 -0.22
C ALA A 230 4.36 10.63 -1.41
N ILE A 231 3.72 10.39 -2.55
CA ILE A 231 4.36 9.89 -3.78
C ILE A 231 4.59 11.05 -4.74
N GLY A 232 5.85 11.23 -5.15
CA GLY A 232 6.23 12.30 -6.08
C GLY A 232 6.12 11.93 -7.55
N ASN A 233 6.27 10.64 -7.91
CA ASN A 233 6.28 10.16 -9.29
C ASN A 233 6.07 8.63 -9.36
N LEU A 234 5.87 8.10 -10.57
CA LEU A 234 5.86 6.66 -10.88
C LEU A 234 7.02 6.27 -11.80
N ASN A 235 8.15 6.96 -11.67
CA ASN A 235 9.26 6.74 -12.57
C ASN A 235 9.89 5.36 -12.39
N ASP A 236 10.45 4.85 -13.48
CA ASP A 236 11.31 3.67 -13.49
C ASP A 236 12.67 3.95 -12.83
N ALA A 237 13.49 2.91 -12.69
CA ALA A 237 14.86 3.02 -12.15
C ALA A 237 15.79 3.95 -12.97
N SER A 238 15.42 4.29 -14.21
CA SER A 238 16.15 5.21 -15.08
C SER A 238 15.62 6.65 -15.00
N GLY A 239 14.55 6.90 -14.24
CA GLY A 239 13.92 8.20 -14.07
C GLY A 239 12.85 8.55 -15.12
N ASN A 240 12.44 7.61 -15.97
CA ASN A 240 11.39 7.84 -16.96
C ASN A 240 10.01 7.56 -16.36
N GLU A 241 8.98 8.31 -16.77
CA GLU A 241 7.60 8.05 -16.37
C GLU A 241 7.17 6.62 -16.81
N SER A 242 6.66 5.84 -15.85
CA SER A 242 6.36 4.41 -16.01
C SER A 242 4.96 4.05 -15.49
N ALA A 243 4.07 5.04 -15.34
CA ALA A 243 2.70 4.85 -14.85
C ALA A 243 1.89 3.78 -15.59
N VAL A 244 2.12 3.57 -16.90
CA VAL A 244 1.43 2.53 -17.68
C VAL A 244 1.79 1.11 -17.25
N THR A 245 2.85 0.94 -16.48
CA THR A 245 3.24 -0.37 -15.92
C THR A 245 2.74 -0.57 -14.49
N CYS A 246 2.02 0.40 -13.92
CA CYS A 246 1.48 0.35 -12.56
C CYS A 246 0.00 0.00 -12.58
N ALA A 247 -0.42 -0.91 -11.70
CA ALA A 247 -1.84 -1.12 -11.45
C ALA A 247 -2.47 0.15 -10.88
N ASP A 248 -3.74 0.38 -11.20
CA ASP A 248 -4.55 1.58 -10.89
C ASP A 248 -4.92 1.68 -9.39
N ARG A 249 -4.02 1.22 -8.50
CA ARG A 249 -4.22 1.09 -7.07
C ARG A 249 -2.92 1.20 -6.27
N PHE A 250 -3.04 1.82 -5.10
CA PHE A 250 -2.02 1.90 -4.07
C PHE A 250 -2.53 1.32 -2.75
N TRP A 251 -1.60 0.78 -1.97
CA TRP A 251 -1.83 0.38 -0.58
C TRP A 251 -0.93 1.22 0.32
N ILE A 252 -1.55 2.00 1.20
CA ILE A 252 -0.84 2.84 2.16
C ILE A 252 -0.77 2.04 3.45
N THR A 253 0.43 1.59 3.81
CA THR A 253 0.67 0.80 5.02
C THR A 253 1.60 1.55 5.95
N ASN A 254 1.33 1.50 7.25
CA ASN A 254 2.18 2.11 8.24
C ASN A 254 2.20 1.28 9.52
N ALA A 255 3.37 1.21 10.17
CA ALA A 255 3.54 0.60 11.48
C ALA A 255 3.86 1.69 12.49
N ASN A 256 2.96 1.92 13.44
CA ASN A 256 3.16 2.93 14.47
C ASN A 256 3.58 2.28 15.78
N ASN A 257 4.42 2.99 16.54
CA ASN A 257 4.84 2.59 17.88
C ASN A 257 5.54 1.23 17.91
N PHE A 258 6.37 0.91 16.93
CA PHE A 258 7.15 -0.32 16.85
C PHE A 258 8.65 -0.04 16.63
N ALA A 259 9.50 -0.74 17.38
CA ALA A 259 10.95 -0.78 17.16
C ALA A 259 11.54 -2.08 17.76
N PRO A 260 11.74 -3.16 16.98
CA PRO A 260 11.49 -3.28 15.53
C PRO A 260 10.02 -3.47 15.15
N VAL A 261 9.71 -3.20 13.88
CA VAL A 261 8.41 -3.49 13.22
C VAL A 261 8.23 -5.02 13.08
N PRO A 262 6.99 -5.56 13.18
CA PRO A 262 6.74 -6.98 12.96
C PRO A 262 7.16 -7.44 11.57
N THR A 263 7.64 -8.68 11.47
CA THR A 263 7.88 -9.34 10.18
C THR A 263 6.62 -10.06 9.74
N ALA A 264 6.19 -9.84 8.50
CA ALA A 264 4.96 -10.40 7.97
C ALA A 264 5.06 -10.84 6.50
N ASN A 265 4.24 -11.80 6.11
CA ASN A 265 3.88 -12.01 4.72
C ASN A 265 2.68 -11.10 4.39
N ILE A 266 2.79 -10.31 3.32
CA ILE A 266 1.77 -9.36 2.91
C ILE A 266 1.17 -9.82 1.59
N THR A 267 -0.16 -9.89 1.51
CA THR A 267 -0.88 -10.18 0.27
C THR A 267 -1.73 -8.98 -0.13
N PHE A 268 -1.50 -8.49 -1.35
CA PHE A 268 -2.28 -7.45 -2.01
C PHE A 268 -3.29 -8.11 -2.95
N SER A 269 -4.58 -7.74 -2.85
CA SER A 269 -5.63 -8.18 -3.78
C SER A 269 -6.07 -7.05 -4.69
N TYR A 270 -6.23 -7.32 -5.98
CA TYR A 270 -6.59 -6.35 -7.01
C TYR A 270 -7.79 -6.85 -7.85
N ARG A 271 -8.27 -6.01 -8.77
CA ARG A 271 -9.29 -6.35 -9.77
C ARG A 271 -8.70 -6.38 -11.17
N ASP A 272 -9.29 -7.15 -12.08
CA ASP A 272 -8.83 -7.22 -13.48
C ASP A 272 -8.78 -5.82 -14.12
N SER A 273 -9.82 -5.02 -13.87
CA SER A 273 -9.97 -3.65 -14.34
C SER A 273 -8.93 -2.65 -13.81
N GLU A 274 -8.02 -3.08 -12.93
CA GLU A 274 -6.97 -2.23 -12.35
C GLU A 274 -5.61 -2.49 -12.98
N TRP A 275 -5.41 -3.57 -13.71
CA TRP A 275 -4.13 -3.87 -14.36
C TRP A 275 -4.26 -4.01 -15.88
N ASP A 276 -5.43 -4.42 -16.37
CA ASP A 276 -5.67 -4.64 -17.79
C ASP A 276 -6.03 -3.33 -18.52
N ASN A 277 -6.34 -3.43 -19.81
CA ASN A 277 -6.78 -2.29 -20.62
C ASN A 277 -8.31 -2.15 -20.67
N SER A 278 -9.03 -2.85 -19.79
CA SER A 278 -10.48 -2.72 -19.69
C SER A 278 -10.86 -1.38 -19.06
N GLY A 279 -12.12 -0.96 -19.25
CA GLY A 279 -12.62 0.29 -18.67
C GLY A 279 -11.97 1.58 -19.20
N GLY A 280 -11.09 1.50 -20.21
CA GLY A 280 -10.37 2.64 -20.77
C GLY A 280 -8.98 2.88 -20.17
N SER A 281 -8.46 1.95 -19.37
CA SER A 281 -7.10 2.03 -18.82
C SER A 281 -6.03 1.98 -19.92
N THR A 282 -4.93 2.71 -19.73
CA THR A 282 -3.77 2.68 -20.64
C THR A 282 -2.66 1.74 -20.15
N ASN A 283 -2.98 0.83 -19.22
CA ASN A 283 -1.99 -0.09 -18.67
C ASN A 283 -1.47 -1.08 -19.71
N THR A 284 -0.16 -1.35 -19.64
CA THR A 284 0.57 -2.27 -20.52
C THR A 284 1.20 -3.39 -19.69
N ILE A 285 0.43 -3.95 -18.76
CA ILE A 285 0.87 -4.92 -17.78
C ILE A 285 0.49 -6.33 -18.25
N ALA A 286 1.40 -7.29 -18.09
CA ALA A 286 1.05 -8.70 -18.11
C ALA A 286 0.75 -9.14 -16.67
N GLU A 287 -0.43 -9.66 -16.41
CA GLU A 287 -0.90 -10.00 -15.05
C GLU A 287 0.06 -10.94 -14.31
N ASP A 288 0.50 -12.01 -14.98
CA ASP A 288 1.46 -12.99 -14.45
C ASP A 288 2.85 -12.41 -14.14
N SER A 289 3.12 -11.19 -14.63
CA SER A 289 4.34 -10.44 -14.37
C SER A 289 4.24 -9.47 -13.20
N LEU A 290 3.05 -9.28 -12.61
CA LEU A 290 2.83 -8.34 -11.51
C LEU A 290 3.77 -8.64 -10.32
N LYS A 291 4.35 -7.56 -9.79
CA LYS A 291 5.17 -7.59 -8.59
C LYS A 291 4.81 -6.44 -7.67
N SER A 292 5.09 -6.60 -6.37
CA SER A 292 4.92 -5.55 -5.37
C SER A 292 6.12 -4.60 -5.36
N TRP A 293 5.84 -3.31 -5.51
CA TRP A 293 6.84 -2.24 -5.46
C TRP A 293 6.58 -1.34 -4.26
N ARG A 294 7.66 -0.92 -3.61
CA ARG A 294 7.61 -0.17 -2.35
C ARG A 294 8.22 1.22 -2.53
N TRP A 295 7.51 2.27 -2.13
CA TRP A 295 8.07 3.60 -2.07
C TRP A 295 8.99 3.76 -0.85
N ASN A 296 10.21 4.29 -1.04
CA ASN A 296 11.14 4.56 0.05
C ASN A 296 11.21 6.03 0.50
N GLY A 297 10.41 6.91 -0.11
CA GLY A 297 10.47 8.37 0.08
C GLY A 297 11.02 9.11 -1.13
N THR A 298 11.82 8.46 -1.98
CA THR A 298 12.48 9.09 -3.12
C THR A 298 12.26 8.32 -4.43
N GLN A 299 12.23 6.99 -4.36
CA GLN A 299 12.12 6.11 -5.52
C GLN A 299 11.32 4.84 -5.17
N TRP A 300 10.81 4.20 -6.21
CA TRP A 300 10.22 2.86 -6.13
C TRP A 300 11.35 1.82 -6.02
N LEU A 301 11.34 1.06 -4.93
CA LEU A 301 12.29 -0.03 -4.74
C LEU A 301 11.82 -1.27 -5.48
N ASN A 302 12.82 -1.93 -6.10
CA ASN A 302 12.70 -3.15 -6.88
C ASN A 302 11.79 -4.20 -6.21
N PRO A 303 11.15 -5.05 -7.03
CA PRO A 303 10.14 -5.98 -6.58
C PRO A 303 10.66 -6.92 -5.51
N THR A 304 10.09 -6.85 -4.31
CA THR A 304 10.48 -7.74 -3.21
C THR A 304 9.83 -9.09 -3.45
N LYS A 305 10.58 -10.09 -3.94
CA LYS A 305 10.21 -11.53 -4.11
C LYS A 305 8.70 -11.81 -4.07
N GLY A 306 7.95 -11.15 -4.95
CA GLY A 306 6.50 -11.25 -4.99
C GLY A 306 6.10 -12.45 -5.83
N THR A 307 5.31 -13.36 -5.26
CA THR A 307 4.66 -14.43 -6.02
C THR A 307 3.28 -13.93 -6.42
N ASP A 308 3.08 -13.74 -7.73
CA ASP A 308 1.76 -13.48 -8.30
C ASP A 308 0.92 -14.77 -8.27
N ASN A 309 -0.38 -14.59 -8.10
CA ASN A 309 -1.39 -15.60 -8.28
C ASN A 309 -2.59 -14.97 -9.00
N SER A 310 -2.49 -14.93 -10.33
CA SER A 310 -3.50 -14.39 -11.25
C SER A 310 -4.85 -15.13 -11.14
N SER A 311 -4.90 -16.37 -10.64
CA SER A 311 -6.18 -17.06 -10.44
C SER A 311 -7.01 -16.50 -9.28
N LEU A 312 -6.34 -15.82 -8.33
CA LEU A 312 -6.96 -15.19 -7.16
C LEU A 312 -6.83 -13.67 -7.20
N ASN A 313 -6.23 -13.10 -8.24
CA ASN A 313 -5.90 -11.69 -8.37
C ASN A 313 -5.13 -11.17 -7.15
N THR A 314 -4.05 -11.87 -6.78
CA THR A 314 -3.24 -11.52 -5.62
C THR A 314 -1.75 -11.54 -5.89
N VAL A 315 -1.00 -10.63 -5.25
CA VAL A 315 0.47 -10.69 -5.17
C VAL A 315 0.87 -10.79 -3.71
N THR A 316 1.69 -11.79 -3.37
CA THR A 316 2.20 -11.99 -2.00
C THR A 316 3.69 -11.76 -1.92
N VAL A 317 4.12 -10.96 -0.94
CA VAL A 317 5.53 -10.74 -0.57
C VAL A 317 5.79 -11.33 0.81
N SER A 318 6.89 -12.07 0.96
CA SER A 318 7.26 -12.70 2.23
C SER A 318 8.28 -11.89 3.03
N SER A 319 8.27 -12.08 4.35
CA SER A 319 9.28 -11.55 5.27
C SER A 319 9.45 -10.03 5.23
N VAL A 320 8.35 -9.28 5.06
CA VAL A 320 8.35 -7.83 5.10
C VAL A 320 8.42 -7.35 6.54
N ASN A 321 9.40 -6.51 6.84
CA ASN A 321 9.57 -5.86 8.15
C ASN A 321 9.62 -4.32 8.04
N ILE A 322 9.18 -3.76 6.90
CA ILE A 322 9.07 -2.33 6.67
C ILE A 322 7.76 -2.04 5.94
N LEU A 323 6.90 -1.21 6.55
CA LEU A 323 5.65 -0.73 5.94
C LEU A 323 5.83 0.68 5.33
N SER A 324 5.10 0.95 4.26
CA SER A 324 5.08 2.23 3.52
C SER A 324 3.95 2.22 2.50
N ILE A 325 4.04 3.06 1.47
CA ILE A 325 3.15 2.97 0.30
C ILE A 325 3.67 1.90 -0.66
N TRP A 326 2.74 1.11 -1.19
CA TRP A 326 2.96 0.05 -2.15
C TRP A 326 2.07 0.24 -3.38
N THR A 327 2.51 -0.28 -4.51
CA THR A 327 1.69 -0.51 -5.70
C THR A 327 2.12 -1.84 -6.34
N LEU A 328 1.37 -2.29 -7.34
CA LEU A 328 1.78 -3.43 -8.16
C LEU A 328 2.25 -2.89 -9.51
N LYS A 329 3.41 -3.36 -10.00
CA LYS A 329 3.89 -3.03 -11.34
C LYS A 329 4.35 -4.27 -12.07
N GLY A 330 4.27 -4.22 -13.40
CA GLY A 330 4.95 -5.17 -14.26
C GLY A 330 6.47 -5.12 -14.06
N VAL A 331 7.18 -6.10 -14.62
CA VAL A 331 8.65 -6.12 -14.59
C VAL A 331 9.18 -4.95 -15.43
N GLU A 332 9.84 -3.99 -14.78
CA GLU A 332 10.55 -2.94 -15.50
C GLU A 332 11.84 -3.49 -16.12
N PRO A 333 12.26 -3.00 -17.30
CA PRO A 333 13.58 -3.31 -17.82
C PRO A 333 14.63 -2.95 -16.76
N PRO A 334 15.67 -3.80 -16.55
CA PRO A 334 16.70 -3.49 -15.58
C PRO A 334 17.32 -2.12 -15.92
N PRO A 335 17.69 -1.31 -14.92
CA PRO A 335 18.39 -0.06 -15.18
C PRO A 335 19.59 -0.36 -16.09
N PRO A 336 19.91 0.52 -17.05
CA PRO A 336 21.08 0.34 -17.89
C PRO A 336 22.28 0.07 -16.99
N THR A 337 22.97 -1.04 -17.20
CA THR A 337 24.21 -1.32 -16.49
C THR A 337 25.15 -0.15 -16.77
N LEU A 338 25.39 0.71 -15.78
CA LEU A 338 26.35 1.80 -15.89
C LEU A 338 27.69 1.17 -16.25
N CYS A 339 28.17 1.43 -17.46
CA CYS A 339 29.51 1.04 -17.85
C CYS A 339 30.44 1.87 -16.97
N GLY A 340 31.08 1.25 -15.97
CA GLY A 340 32.00 1.94 -15.06
C GLY A 340 33.19 2.59 -15.79
N ASP A 341 34.21 3.02 -15.06
CA ASP A 341 35.31 3.77 -15.64
C ASP A 341 36.03 3.01 -16.78
N PHE A 342 36.28 3.71 -17.90
CA PHE A 342 37.07 3.19 -19.02
C PHE A 342 38.56 3.48 -18.78
N PHE A 343 39.26 2.53 -18.16
CA PHE A 343 40.66 2.70 -17.75
C PHE A 343 41.64 2.20 -18.81
N ILE A 344 42.74 2.94 -19.02
CA ILE A 344 43.83 2.55 -19.93
C ILE A 344 45.16 2.64 -19.15
N PRO A 345 45.89 1.53 -19.00
CA PRO A 345 47.23 1.55 -18.38
C PRO A 345 48.19 2.49 -19.13
N ASN A 346 49.14 3.10 -18.42
CA ASN A 346 50.17 3.95 -19.01
C ASN A 346 51.51 3.21 -19.23
N ALA A 347 51.68 2.02 -18.66
CA ALA A 347 52.84 1.15 -18.84
C ALA A 347 52.46 -0.33 -18.68
N PHE A 348 53.29 -1.22 -19.24
CA PHE A 348 53.18 -2.67 -19.07
C PHE A 348 54.56 -3.34 -19.25
N SER A 349 54.70 -4.56 -18.74
CA SER A 349 55.98 -5.28 -18.63
C SER A 349 55.81 -6.76 -19.01
N PRO A 350 55.89 -7.12 -20.30
CA PRO A 350 55.77 -8.49 -20.76
C PRO A 350 57.09 -9.26 -20.50
N ASN A 351 57.32 -9.68 -19.26
CA ASN A 351 58.53 -10.35 -18.80
C ASN A 351 58.29 -11.81 -18.34
N GLY A 352 57.05 -12.30 -18.39
CA GLY A 352 56.68 -13.66 -18.01
C GLY A 352 56.48 -13.88 -16.51
N ASP A 353 56.39 -12.83 -15.70
CA ASP A 353 56.09 -12.91 -14.26
C ASP A 353 54.57 -12.96 -13.94
N ASN A 354 53.73 -12.97 -14.99
CA ASN A 354 52.27 -12.94 -14.97
C ASN A 354 51.65 -11.62 -14.49
N HIS A 355 52.42 -10.55 -14.34
CA HIS A 355 51.95 -9.22 -13.94
C HIS A 355 52.18 -8.20 -15.06
N ASN A 356 51.08 -7.57 -15.52
CA ASN A 356 51.12 -6.57 -16.60
C ASN A 356 51.73 -7.07 -17.93
N GLU A 357 51.49 -8.33 -18.27
CA GLU A 357 51.96 -8.95 -19.52
C GLU A 357 51.27 -8.39 -20.77
N LEU A 358 50.04 -7.91 -20.63
CA LEU A 358 49.23 -7.44 -21.75
C LEU A 358 48.76 -6.00 -21.53
N PHE A 359 49.05 -5.14 -22.49
CA PHE A 359 48.44 -3.84 -22.58
C PHE A 359 47.09 -3.92 -23.29
N LYS A 360 46.01 -3.68 -22.54
CA LYS A 360 44.63 -3.56 -23.05
C LYS A 360 43.79 -2.60 -22.20
N PRO A 361 42.75 -1.97 -22.78
CA PRO A 361 41.76 -1.23 -22.00
C PRO A 361 41.06 -2.12 -20.97
N ARG A 362 40.74 -1.57 -19.80
CA ARG A 362 40.02 -2.26 -18.74
C ARG A 362 38.66 -1.61 -18.54
N ASN A 363 37.61 -2.33 -18.94
CA ASN A 363 36.22 -1.98 -18.70
C ASN A 363 35.34 -3.22 -18.90
N ASN A 364 34.33 -3.41 -18.06
CA ASN A 364 33.49 -4.62 -18.08
C ASN A 364 32.38 -4.59 -19.15
N CYS A 365 32.30 -3.50 -19.93
CA CYS A 365 31.18 -3.24 -20.81
C CYS A 365 31.60 -2.93 -22.25
N ILE A 366 32.84 -3.24 -22.65
CA ILE A 366 33.27 -3.07 -24.03
C ILE A 366 32.58 -4.11 -24.90
N LYS A 367 31.69 -3.64 -25.79
CA LYS A 367 30.98 -4.48 -26.77
C LYS A 367 31.83 -4.69 -28.02
N ASP A 368 32.29 -3.59 -28.60
CA ASP A 368 33.11 -3.58 -29.82
C ASP A 368 34.34 -2.69 -29.59
N ILE A 369 35.48 -3.08 -30.16
CA ILE A 369 36.71 -2.30 -30.07
C ILE A 369 37.43 -2.24 -31.42
N ASN A 370 38.11 -1.13 -31.68
CA ASN A 370 39.16 -0.99 -32.67
C ASN A 370 40.36 -0.41 -31.93
N PHE A 371 41.33 -1.28 -31.62
CA PHE A 371 42.49 -0.95 -30.81
C PHE A 371 43.75 -1.10 -31.66
N LYS A 372 44.49 0.00 -31.81
CA LYS A 372 45.70 0.07 -32.63
C LYS A 372 46.85 0.67 -31.84
N ILE A 373 48.06 0.16 -32.08
CA ILE A 373 49.29 0.65 -31.48
C ILE A 373 50.33 0.89 -32.57
N TYR A 374 51.06 1.98 -32.42
CA TYR A 374 52.03 2.50 -33.37
C TYR A 374 53.37 2.74 -32.67
N ASN A 375 54.46 2.50 -33.40
CA ASN A 375 55.78 2.93 -32.95
C ASN A 375 56.00 4.44 -33.13
N ARG A 376 57.15 4.94 -32.69
CA ARG A 376 57.52 6.37 -32.76
C ARG A 376 57.48 6.96 -34.17
N TRP A 377 57.65 6.15 -35.21
CA TRP A 377 57.62 6.57 -36.61
C TRP A 377 56.23 6.48 -37.24
N GLY A 378 55.20 6.13 -36.47
CA GLY A 378 53.82 6.01 -36.95
C GLY A 378 53.50 4.69 -37.64
N ASN A 379 54.42 3.71 -37.63
CA ASN A 379 54.15 2.39 -38.19
C ASN A 379 53.29 1.57 -37.23
N LEU A 380 52.26 0.91 -37.75
CA LEU A 380 51.37 0.02 -36.98
C LEU A 380 52.14 -1.21 -36.50
N VAL A 381 52.11 -1.47 -35.19
CA VAL A 381 52.76 -2.63 -34.56
C VAL A 381 51.78 -3.61 -33.93
N PHE A 382 50.54 -3.21 -33.69
CA PHE A 382 49.47 -4.08 -33.20
C PHE A 382 48.10 -3.53 -33.60
N GLU A 383 47.18 -4.42 -33.96
CA GLU A 383 45.76 -4.10 -34.19
C GLU A 383 44.89 -5.26 -33.74
N THR A 384 43.78 -4.96 -33.06
CA THR A 384 42.75 -5.94 -32.73
C THR A 384 41.36 -5.31 -32.73
N THR A 385 40.37 -6.13 -33.07
CA THR A 385 38.95 -5.85 -32.82
C THR A 385 38.33 -6.77 -31.77
N ASP A 386 39.13 -7.67 -31.20
CA ASP A 386 38.74 -8.60 -30.15
C ASP A 386 39.03 -7.99 -28.79
N VAL A 387 37.98 -7.81 -27.98
CA VAL A 387 38.02 -7.21 -26.63
C VAL A 387 38.82 -8.03 -25.62
N THR A 388 39.04 -9.33 -25.89
CA THR A 388 39.77 -10.22 -24.98
C THR A 388 41.29 -10.08 -25.16
N LYS A 389 41.73 -9.65 -26.35
CA LYS A 389 43.14 -9.53 -26.73
C LYS A 389 43.77 -8.24 -26.21
N GLY A 390 45.06 -8.34 -25.88
CA GLY A 390 45.92 -7.21 -25.55
C GLY A 390 47.24 -7.31 -26.29
N TRP A 391 48.02 -6.25 -26.23
CA TRP A 391 49.35 -6.23 -26.82
C TRP A 391 50.40 -6.71 -25.82
N ASP A 392 51.24 -7.64 -26.25
CA ASP A 392 52.29 -8.32 -25.49
C ASP A 392 53.69 -7.76 -25.76
N GLY A 393 53.80 -6.64 -26.51
CA GLY A 393 55.10 -6.11 -26.91
C GLY A 393 55.72 -6.81 -28.13
N SER A 394 54.92 -7.52 -28.93
CA SER A 394 55.35 -8.13 -30.20
C SER A 394 54.66 -7.53 -31.43
N THR A 395 55.33 -7.62 -32.57
CA THR A 395 54.74 -7.28 -33.89
C THR A 395 53.75 -8.37 -34.34
N PRO A 396 52.93 -8.13 -35.39
CA PRO A 396 51.99 -9.14 -35.88
C PRO A 396 52.66 -10.42 -36.41
N ARG A 397 53.98 -10.38 -36.64
CA ARG A 397 54.81 -11.53 -37.05
C ARG A 397 55.46 -12.24 -35.85
N GLY A 398 55.09 -11.90 -34.61
CA GLY A 398 55.62 -12.49 -33.38
C GLY A 398 57.03 -12.03 -33.00
N LYS A 399 57.61 -11.06 -33.72
CA LYS A 399 58.92 -10.48 -33.36
C LYS A 399 58.72 -9.42 -32.27
N GLU A 400 59.42 -9.57 -31.16
CA GLU A 400 59.45 -8.59 -30.07
C GLU A 400 59.91 -7.20 -30.56
N VAL A 401 59.30 -6.15 -30.00
CA VAL A 401 59.74 -4.77 -30.22
C VAL A 401 60.64 -4.27 -29.09
N ASN A 402 61.38 -3.19 -29.36
CA ASN A 402 62.26 -2.56 -28.37
C ASN A 402 61.44 -1.88 -27.26
N GLU A 403 62.00 -1.82 -26.06
CA GLU A 403 61.49 -0.98 -24.98
C GLU A 403 61.34 0.49 -25.42
N GLY A 404 60.34 1.16 -24.85
CA GLY A 404 60.10 2.57 -25.12
C GLY A 404 58.63 2.94 -25.17
N VAL A 405 58.38 4.14 -25.72
CA VAL A 405 57.04 4.74 -25.75
C VAL A 405 56.37 4.47 -27.09
N TYR A 406 55.15 3.93 -27.02
CA TYR A 406 54.31 3.62 -28.16
C TYR A 406 53.03 4.44 -28.11
N MET A 407 52.50 4.80 -29.28
CA MET A 407 51.25 5.55 -29.39
C MET A 407 50.10 4.58 -29.60
N TYR A 408 48.96 4.81 -28.97
CA TYR A 408 47.75 4.00 -29.20
C TYR A 408 46.56 4.85 -29.62
N THR A 409 45.64 4.21 -30.33
CA THR A 409 44.29 4.72 -30.58
C THR A 409 43.27 3.63 -30.29
N ILE A 410 42.23 3.99 -29.55
CA ILE A 410 41.11 3.12 -29.21
C ILE A 410 39.83 3.81 -29.65
N LYS A 411 39.01 3.09 -30.41
CA LYS A 411 37.59 3.41 -30.63
C LYS A 411 36.81 2.22 -30.10
N ALA A 412 35.94 2.43 -29.12
CA ALA A 412 35.12 1.37 -28.53
C ALA A 412 33.65 1.77 -28.47
N THR A 413 32.77 0.79 -28.59
CA THR A 413 31.34 0.91 -28.30
C THR A 413 31.08 0.14 -27.02
N LEU A 414 30.44 0.77 -26.04
CA LEU A 414 30.07 0.11 -24.79
C LEU A 414 28.69 -0.54 -24.91
N ASN A 415 28.35 -1.41 -23.97
CA ASN A 415 27.06 -2.11 -23.92
C ASN A 415 25.86 -1.16 -23.76
N ASP A 416 26.07 0.04 -23.21
CA ASP A 416 25.08 1.12 -23.14
C ASP A 416 24.98 1.96 -24.44
N GLY A 417 25.76 1.63 -25.48
CA GLY A 417 25.82 2.34 -26.75
C GLY A 417 26.78 3.54 -26.77
N ALA A 418 27.43 3.88 -25.65
CA ALA A 418 28.39 4.98 -25.61
C ALA A 418 29.61 4.71 -26.50
N LEU A 419 30.03 5.74 -27.23
CA LEU A 419 31.23 5.69 -28.08
C LEU A 419 32.42 6.30 -27.34
N VAL A 420 33.42 5.46 -27.05
CA VAL A 420 34.67 5.87 -26.40
C VAL A 420 35.76 6.05 -27.45
N LYS A 421 36.38 7.23 -27.50
CA LYS A 421 37.57 7.51 -28.32
C LYS A 421 38.72 7.95 -27.42
N LYS A 422 39.79 7.16 -27.39
CA LYS A 422 40.99 7.46 -26.60
C LYS A 422 42.23 7.39 -27.48
N LYS A 423 43.15 8.31 -27.25
CA LYS A 423 44.48 8.32 -27.85
C LYS A 423 45.47 8.71 -26.78
N GLY A 424 46.66 8.15 -26.84
CA GLY A 424 47.69 8.41 -25.84
C GLY A 424 48.93 7.61 -26.11
N THR A 425 49.76 7.50 -25.07
CA THR A 425 50.99 6.73 -25.11
C THR A 425 50.99 5.66 -24.03
N VAL A 426 51.68 4.56 -24.32
CA VAL A 426 51.99 3.49 -23.36
C VAL A 426 53.49 3.26 -23.35
N THR A 427 54.06 3.01 -22.17
CA THR A 427 55.47 2.65 -22.02
C THR A 427 55.61 1.13 -21.93
N LEU A 428 56.38 0.54 -22.83
CA LEU A 428 56.82 -0.86 -22.75
C LEU A 428 58.13 -0.92 -21.98
N LEU A 429 58.14 -1.69 -20.90
CA LEU A 429 59.29 -1.99 -20.04
C LEU A 429 59.62 -3.49 -20.15
N LYS A 430 60.88 -3.89 -20.04
CA LYS A 430 61.27 -5.31 -19.93
C LYS A 430 62.24 -5.54 -18.80
#